data_AF-A0A2D9QNK3-F1
#
_entry.id   AF-A0A2D9QNK3-F1
#
_cell.length_a   1.000
_cell.length_b   1.000
_cell.length_c   1.000
_cell.angle_alpha   90.00
_cell.angle_beta   90.00
_cell.angle_gamma   90.00
#
_symmetry.space_group_name_H-M   'P 1'
#
loop_
_entity.id
_entity.type
_entity.pdbx_description
1 polymer ?
#
loop_
_entity_poly.entity_id
_entity_poly.type
_entity_poly.pdbx_seq_one_letter_code
_entity_poly.pdbx_strand_id
1 'polypeptide(L)'
;MFAASISGVIAMISVLIMVAEGTITPEAWALLLLTPIPVGIAITRRRDSADLSTDSVTEWADDNEDQKEGSLGDPADAGFDLPVL
;
A
#
# COMPACT_ATOMS: atom_id res chain seq x y z
N MET A 1 -12.84 1.69 16.65
CA MET A 1 -12.19 1.03 17.80
C MET A 1 -11.95 -0.45 17.56
N PHE A 2 -12.97 -1.25 17.21
CA PHE A 2 -12.81 -2.71 16.99
C PHE A 2 -11.68 -3.15 16.05
N ALA A 3 -11.45 -2.45 14.93
CA ALA A 3 -10.40 -2.83 13.98
C ALA A 3 -8.97 -2.68 14.55
N ALA A 4 -8.71 -1.60 15.30
CA ALA A 4 -7.43 -1.40 15.97
C ALA A 4 -7.20 -2.44 17.06
N SER A 5 -8.26 -2.84 17.77
CA SER A 5 -8.22 -3.92 18.76
C SER A 5 -7.84 -5.26 18.11
N ILE A 6 -8.44 -5.59 16.96
CA ILE A 6 -8.14 -6.81 16.20
C ILE A 6 -6.69 -6.81 15.72
N SER A 7 -6.21 -5.71 15.13
CA SER A 7 -4.81 -5.59 14.71
C SER A 7 -3.84 -5.71 15.89
N GLY A 8 -4.18 -5.16 17.05
CA GLY A 8 -3.39 -5.29 18.27
C GLY A 8 -3.30 -6.74 18.76
N VAL A 9 -4.39 -7.50 18.73
CA VAL A 9 -4.41 -8.92 19.11
C VAL A 9 -3.56 -9.74 18.13
N ILE A 10 -3.67 -9.49 16.83
CA ILE A 10 -2.87 -10.18 15.80
C ILE A 10 -1.37 -9.89 16.00
N ALA A 11 -1.01 -8.63 16.26
CA ALA A 11 0.37 -8.24 16.55
C ALA A 11 0.90 -8.94 17.81
N MET A 12 0.10 -9.02 18.87
CA MET A 12 0.48 -9.69 20.11
C MET A 12 0.72 -11.19 19.90
N ILE A 13 -0.13 -11.86 19.11
CA ILE A 13 0.03 -13.29 18.78
C ILE A 13 1.31 -13.52 17.97
N SER A 14 1.62 -12.64 17.00
CA SER A 14 2.87 -12.72 16.23
C SER A 14 4.11 -12.67 17.14
N VAL A 15 4.13 -11.75 18.10
CA VAL A 15 5.23 -11.63 19.07
C VAL A 15 5.34 -12.87 19.96
N LEU A 16 4.23 -13.45 20.41
CA LEU A 16 4.24 -14.66 21.23
C LEU A 16 4.84 -15.87 20.50
N ILE A 17 4.52 -16.04 19.22
CA ILE A 17 5.10 -17.12 18.38
C ILE A 17 6.61 -16.92 18.23
N MET A 18 7.04 -15.69 17.94
CA MET A 18 8.47 -15.35 17.80
C MET A 18 9.27 -15.60 19.09
N VAL A 19 8.68 -15.32 20.27
CA VAL A 19 9.32 -15.61 21.56
C VAL A 19 9.34 -17.11 21.86
N ALA A 20 8.26 -17.84 21.55
CA ALA A 20 8.17 -19.28 21.79
C ALA A 20 9.15 -20.09 20.92
N GLU A 21 9.34 -19.69 19.67
CA GLU A 21 10.19 -20.39 18.71
C GLU A 21 11.65 -19.90 18.75
N GLY A 22 11.92 -18.75 19.38
CA GLY A 22 13.27 -18.18 19.50
C GLY A 22 13.87 -17.70 18.17
N THR A 23 13.07 -17.68 17.10
CA THR A 23 13.44 -17.26 15.76
C THR A 23 12.25 -16.58 15.06
N ILE A 24 12.53 -15.79 14.04
CA ILE A 24 11.49 -15.11 13.26
C ILE A 24 11.04 -16.05 12.15
N THR A 25 10.01 -16.82 12.41
CA THR A 25 9.45 -17.79 11.47
C THR A 25 8.59 -17.11 10.39
N PRO A 26 8.44 -17.71 9.19
CA PRO A 26 7.59 -17.19 8.12
C PRO A 26 6.14 -16.91 8.56
N GLU A 27 5.63 -17.68 9.51
CA GLU A 27 4.30 -17.56 10.09
C GLU A 27 4.16 -16.26 10.91
N ALA A 28 5.20 -15.89 11.68
CA ALA A 28 5.23 -14.63 12.42
C ALA A 28 5.27 -13.42 11.47
N TRP A 29 6.03 -13.52 10.36
CA TRP A 29 6.06 -12.53 9.29
C TRP A 29 4.70 -12.35 8.61
N ALA A 30 4.01 -13.46 8.29
CA ALA A 30 2.69 -13.42 7.69
C ALA A 30 1.67 -12.70 8.59
N LEU A 31 1.71 -12.96 9.91
CA LEU A 31 0.84 -12.29 10.87
C LEU A 31 1.15 -10.79 11.01
N LEU A 32 2.43 -10.40 11.00
CA LEU A 32 2.83 -8.98 10.98
C LEU A 32 2.30 -8.27 9.74
N LEU A 33 2.46 -8.88 8.56
CA LEU A 33 1.96 -8.32 7.29
C LEU A 33 0.43 -8.27 7.21
N LEU A 34 -0.27 -9.11 7.99
CA LEU A 34 -1.73 -9.11 8.08
C LEU A 34 -2.28 -7.99 8.98
N THR A 35 -1.51 -7.48 9.94
CA THR A 35 -1.97 -6.45 10.89
C THR A 35 -2.57 -5.17 10.27
N PRO A 36 -2.09 -4.58 9.16
CA PRO A 36 -2.71 -3.39 8.58
C PRO A 36 -4.02 -3.66 7.82
N ILE A 37 -4.32 -4.91 7.44
CA ILE A 37 -5.47 -5.23 6.58
C ILE A 37 -6.82 -4.91 7.26
N PRO A 38 -7.09 -5.32 8.52
CA PRO A 38 -8.35 -4.97 9.19
C PRO A 38 -8.55 -3.46 9.37
N VAL A 39 -7.46 -2.71 9.58
CA VAL A 39 -7.51 -1.24 9.69
C VAL A 39 -7.82 -0.60 8.34
N GLY A 40 -7.17 -1.04 7.26
CA GLY A 40 -7.47 -0.59 5.90
C GLY A 40 -8.93 -0.82 5.50
N ILE A 41 -9.46 -2.01 5.80
CA ILE A 41 -10.87 -2.36 5.55
C ILE A 41 -11.83 -1.49 6.38
N ALA A 42 -11.48 -1.18 7.63
CA ALA A 42 -12.30 -0.31 8.47
C ALA A 42 -12.32 1.14 7.97
N ILE A 43 -11.21 1.65 7.43
CA ILE A 43 -11.11 3.00 6.87
C ILE A 43 -11.95 3.12 5.61
N THR A 44 -11.84 2.17 4.67
CA THR A 44 -12.63 2.21 3.41
C THR A 44 -14.14 2.21 3.69
N ARG A 45 -14.59 1.36 4.62
CA ARG A 45 -16.02 1.29 5.00
C ARG A 45 -16.51 2.55 5.74
N ARG A 46 -15.60 3.26 6.42
CA ARG A 46 -15.90 4.57 7.02
C ARG A 46 -15.95 5.69 6.00
N ARG A 47 -15.23 5.56 4.88
CA ARG A 47 -15.25 6.53 3.77
C ARG A 47 -16.61 6.51 3.06
N ASP A 48 -17.17 5.33 2.81
CA ASP A 48 -18.53 5.19 2.24
C ASP A 48 -19.65 5.77 3.12
N SER A 49 -19.42 5.93 4.44
CA SER A 49 -20.40 6.47 5.40
C SER A 49 -20.14 7.94 5.76
N ALA A 50 -18.99 8.49 5.40
CA ALA A 50 -18.62 9.89 5.60
C ALA A 50 -18.78 10.73 4.32
N ASP A 51 -18.99 10.09 3.17
CA ASP A 51 -19.14 10.77 1.87
C ASP A 51 -20.58 11.28 1.63
N LEU A 52 -20.99 12.23 2.48
CA LEU A 52 -21.94 13.29 2.08
C LEU A 52 -21.40 14.67 2.43
N SER A 53 -20.17 14.79 2.92
CA SER A 53 -19.61 16.09 3.30
C SER A 53 -18.09 16.08 3.15
N THR A 54 -17.67 16.42 1.93
CA THR A 54 -16.40 17.10 1.66
C THR A 54 -15.15 16.33 2.04
N ASP A 55 -14.67 15.51 1.12
CA ASP A 55 -13.23 15.31 0.95
C ASP A 55 -12.99 15.26 -0.56
N SER A 56 -12.53 16.39 -1.11
CA SER A 56 -12.14 16.51 -2.50
C SER A 56 -11.24 15.35 -2.85
N VAL A 57 -11.77 14.40 -3.62
CA VAL A 57 -10.95 13.54 -4.46
C VAL A 57 -10.09 14.51 -5.25
N THR A 58 -8.80 14.59 -4.91
CA THR A 58 -7.83 15.17 -5.84
C THR A 58 -7.80 14.21 -7.01
N GLU A 59 -8.74 14.41 -7.93
CA GLU A 59 -8.64 13.95 -9.30
C GLU A 59 -7.26 14.42 -9.74
N TRP A 60 -6.42 13.46 -10.12
CA TRP A 60 -5.12 13.78 -10.68
C TRP A 60 -5.45 14.60 -11.91
N ALA A 61 -5.28 15.91 -11.81
CA ALA A 61 -5.59 16.82 -12.88
C ALA A 61 -4.82 16.31 -14.09
N ASP A 62 -5.54 15.89 -15.12
CA ASP A 62 -4.99 15.73 -16.46
C ASP A 62 -4.75 17.14 -17.04
N ASP A 63 -4.00 17.94 -16.28
CA ASP A 63 -3.48 19.22 -16.72
C ASP A 63 -2.09 18.96 -17.28
N ASN A 64 -2.07 18.26 -18.41
CA ASN A 64 -0.95 18.27 -19.33
C ASN A 64 -1.36 19.06 -20.57
N GLU A 65 -1.92 20.25 -20.37
CA GLU A 65 -1.78 21.32 -21.33
C GLU A 65 -0.39 21.95 -21.11
N ASP A 66 0.48 21.79 -22.11
CA ASP A 66 1.80 22.45 -22.23
C ASP A 66 3.01 21.88 -21.49
N GLN A 67 3.25 20.57 -21.55
CA GLN A 67 4.63 20.09 -21.62
C GLN A 67 4.96 19.76 -23.07
N LYS A 68 5.62 20.73 -23.73
CA LYS A 68 6.46 20.54 -24.91
C LYS A 68 6.91 19.09 -24.99
N GLU A 69 6.63 18.42 -26.09
CA GLU A 69 7.23 17.15 -26.49
C GLU A 69 8.76 17.30 -26.46
N GLY A 70 9.33 17.24 -25.27
CA GLY A 70 10.75 17.14 -25.03
C GLY A 70 11.07 15.73 -25.41
N SER A 71 11.41 15.55 -26.69
CA SER A 71 11.96 14.35 -27.30
C SER A 71 12.59 13.48 -26.21
N LEU A 72 11.87 12.44 -25.80
CA LEU A 72 12.48 11.32 -25.12
C LEU A 72 13.58 10.89 -26.10
N GLY A 73 14.84 11.18 -25.76
CA GLY A 73 15.97 10.84 -26.62
C GLY A 73 15.92 9.38 -27.01
N ASP A 74 16.54 9.01 -28.12
CA ASP A 74 16.48 7.64 -28.64
C ASP A 74 16.80 6.65 -27.50
N PRO A 75 15.92 5.67 -27.18
CA PRO A 75 16.16 4.72 -26.10
C PRO A 75 17.50 4.00 -26.21
N ALA A 76 18.05 3.88 -27.43
CA ALA A 76 19.40 3.38 -27.67
C ALA A 76 20.50 4.29 -27.08
N ASP A 77 20.33 5.61 -27.15
CA ASP A 77 21.25 6.59 -26.55
C ASP A 77 21.08 6.70 -25.03
N ALA A 78 19.91 6.32 -24.50
CA ALA A 78 19.64 6.23 -23.07
C ALA A 78 20.11 4.92 -22.43
N GLY A 79 20.75 4.02 -23.20
CA GLY A 79 21.30 2.76 -22.71
C GLY A 79 20.24 1.72 -22.32
N PHE A 80 19.00 1.89 -22.79
CA PHE A 80 17.98 0.86 -22.67
C PHE A 80 18.22 -0.23 -23.72
N ASP A 81 18.35 -1.47 -23.26
CA ASP A 81 18.47 -2.63 -24.15
C ASP A 81 17.10 -2.89 -24.82
N LEU A 82 17.02 -2.69 -26.14
CA LEU A 82 15.81 -2.91 -26.92
C LEU A 82 15.70 -4.41 -27.24
N PRO A 83 14.65 -5.12 -26.79
CA PRO A 83 14.51 -6.53 -27.08
C PRO A 83 14.33 -6.74 -28.59
N VAL A 84 15.22 -7.53 -29.20
CA VAL A 84 15.08 -8.03 -30.57
C VAL A 84 14.22 -9.29 -30.56
N LEU A 85 13.19 -9.32 -31.43
CA LEU A 85 12.34 -10.48 -31.68
C LEU A 85 12.91 -11.34 -32.80
#